data_AF-A0A8T7FIC4-F1
#
_entry.id   AF-A0A8T7FIC4-F1
#
_cell.length_a   1.000
_cell.length_b   1.000
_cell.length_c   1.000
_cell.angle_alpha   90.00
_cell.angle_beta   90.00
_cell.angle_gamma   90.00
#
_symmetry.space_group_name_H-M   'P 1'
#
loop_
_entity.id
_entity.type
_entity.pdbx_description
1 polymer ?
#
loop_
_entity_poly.entity_id
_entity_poly.type
_entity_poly.pdbx_seq_one_letter_code
_entity_poly.pdbx_strand_id
1 'polypeptide(L)'
;MKQKELTTVGKIFLVVWIVLCMLIVWALSSIPVYKPTIINFTNLYTCEKVEDQWIAVSSFNVGQDIYLCGNIRLSDSTQKKEIQVRVYEGERAFYKHEIFYANVMVSSMDKAILVNTYLSPGIYEIQINSGRRVLGVVQVEVVSQ
;
A
#
# COMPACT_ATOMS: atom_id res chain seq x y z
N MET A 1 -42.12 48.72 -12.54
CA MET A 1 -40.82 48.06 -12.79
C MET A 1 -40.78 47.68 -14.27
N LYS A 2 -39.99 48.34 -15.12
CA LYS A 2 -39.95 48.03 -16.56
C LYS A 2 -39.10 46.77 -16.76
N GLN A 3 -39.73 45.69 -17.22
CA GLN A 3 -39.05 44.47 -17.61
C GLN A 3 -38.20 44.80 -18.85
N LYS A 4 -36.87 44.92 -18.68
CA LYS A 4 -35.96 45.07 -19.82
C LYS A 4 -35.89 43.72 -20.52
N GLU A 5 -36.50 43.61 -21.70
CA GLU A 5 -36.39 42.40 -22.50
C GLU A 5 -34.93 42.17 -22.89
N LEU A 6 -34.45 40.94 -22.72
CA LEU A 6 -33.13 40.53 -23.17
C LEU A 6 -33.08 40.64 -24.70
N THR A 7 -32.03 41.28 -25.22
CA THR A 7 -31.77 41.32 -26.66
C THR A 7 -31.57 39.90 -27.19
N THR A 8 -31.87 39.67 -28.47
CA THR A 8 -31.71 38.36 -29.13
C THR A 8 -30.31 37.76 -28.91
N VAL A 9 -29.28 38.60 -28.96
CA VAL A 9 -27.88 38.22 -28.65
C VAL A 9 -27.75 37.72 -27.20
N GLY A 10 -28.36 38.43 -26.24
CA GLY A 10 -28.38 38.01 -24.85
C GLY A 10 -29.07 36.65 -24.63
N LYS A 11 -30.15 36.37 -25.37
CA LYS A 11 -30.85 35.07 -25.31
C LYS A 11 -29.96 33.94 -25.83
N ILE A 12 -29.24 34.16 -26.94
CA ILE A 12 -28.32 33.18 -27.52
C ILE A 12 -27.17 32.88 -26.54
N PHE A 13 -26.54 33.91 -25.97
CA PHE A 13 -25.48 33.74 -24.97
C PHE A 13 -25.95 32.94 -23.76
N LEU A 14 -27.17 33.19 -23.29
CA LEU A 14 -27.74 32.48 -22.16
C LEU A 14 -27.95 30.99 -22.48
N VAL A 15 -28.44 30.66 -23.67
CA VAL A 15 -28.59 29.25 -24.11
C VAL A 15 -27.23 28.57 -24.23
N VAL A 16 -26.25 29.21 -24.87
CA VAL A 16 -24.89 28.67 -25.00
C VAL A 16 -24.28 28.42 -23.62
N TRP A 17 -24.47 29.35 -22.68
CA TRP A 17 -23.98 29.20 -21.31
C TRP A 17 -24.62 28.01 -20.58
N ILE A 18 -25.95 27.85 -20.70
CA ILE A 18 -26.65 26.71 -20.11
C ILE A 18 -26.13 25.39 -20.69
N VAL A 19 -25.97 25.30 -22.02
CA VAL A 19 -25.42 24.11 -22.68
C VAL A 19 -24.00 23.83 -22.19
N LEU A 20 -23.16 24.86 -22.06
CA LEU A 20 -21.79 24.72 -21.56
C LEU A 20 -21.78 24.19 -20.12
N CYS A 21 -22.64 24.72 -19.24
CA CYS A 21 -22.78 24.23 -17.87
C CYS A 21 -23.24 22.77 -17.83
N MET A 22 -24.20 22.38 -18.68
CA MET A 22 -24.65 20.98 -18.77
C MET A 22 -23.52 20.06 -19.23
N LEU A 23 -22.73 20.47 -20.21
CA LEU A 23 -21.57 19.70 -20.68
C LEU A 23 -20.51 19.53 -19.58
N ILE A 24 -20.25 20.57 -18.78
CA ILE A 24 -19.30 20.50 -17.66
C ILE A 24 -19.80 19.52 -16.59
N VAL A 25 -21.09 19.60 -16.21
CA VAL A 25 -21.68 18.69 -15.22
C VAL A 25 -21.63 17.25 -15.73
N TRP A 26 -21.96 17.02 -17.01
CA TRP A 26 -21.89 15.71 -17.63
C TRP A 26 -20.47 15.16 -17.64
N ALA A 27 -19.48 15.98 -18.01
CA ALA A 27 -18.07 15.60 -18.00
C ALA A 27 -17.58 15.23 -16.59
N LEU A 28 -17.93 16.02 -15.57
CA LEU A 28 -17.57 15.74 -14.18
C LEU A 28 -18.25 14.48 -13.64
N SER A 29 -19.50 14.23 -14.01
CA SER A 29 -20.24 13.02 -13.60
C SER A 29 -19.71 11.74 -14.24
N SER A 30 -19.00 11.86 -15.37
CA SER A 30 -18.39 10.74 -16.09
C SER A 30 -17.02 10.36 -15.55
N ILE A 31 -16.44 11.15 -14.63
CA ILE A 31 -15.15 10.83 -14.01
C ILE A 31 -15.38 9.67 -13.03
N PRO A 32 -14.71 8.52 -13.22
CA PRO A 32 -14.84 7.42 -12.28
C PRO A 32 -14.39 7.88 -10.89
N VAL A 33 -15.26 7.69 -9.89
CA VAL A 33 -14.93 8.00 -8.49
C VAL A 33 -13.79 7.07 -8.07
N TYR A 34 -12.58 7.62 -7.98
CA TYR A 34 -11.42 6.88 -7.49
C TYR A 34 -11.65 6.52 -6.02
N LYS A 35 -11.89 5.22 -5.76
CA LYS A 35 -11.91 4.68 -4.41
C LYS A 35 -10.50 4.20 -4.08
N PRO A 36 -9.78 4.82 -3.13
CA PRO A 36 -8.46 4.35 -2.77
C PRO A 36 -8.55 2.94 -2.18
N THR A 37 -7.81 2.00 -2.75
CA THR A 37 -7.73 0.64 -2.22
C THR A 37 -6.98 0.67 -0.89
N ILE A 38 -7.65 0.34 0.20
CA ILE A 38 -7.07 0.29 1.55
C ILE A 38 -6.48 -1.10 1.74
N ILE A 39 -5.27 -1.18 2.30
CA ILE A 39 -4.65 -2.44 2.69
C ILE A 39 -4.56 -2.49 4.21
N ASN A 40 -4.94 -3.62 4.77
CA ASN A 40 -4.75 -3.95 6.17
C ASN A 40 -3.93 -5.23 6.28
N PHE A 41 -2.94 -5.20 7.15
CA PHE A 41 -2.12 -6.35 7.48
C PHE A 41 -2.41 -6.71 8.94
N THR A 42 -2.81 -7.95 9.19
CA THR A 42 -3.14 -8.42 10.54
C THR A 42 -2.37 -9.68 10.85
N ASN A 43 -1.96 -9.85 12.11
CA ASN A 43 -1.11 -10.95 12.56
C ASN A 43 0.15 -11.09 11.69
N LEU A 44 0.95 -10.02 11.62
CA LEU A 44 2.22 -10.06 10.90
C LEU A 44 3.28 -10.76 11.77
N TYR A 45 3.92 -11.79 11.23
CA TYR A 45 5.00 -12.53 11.88
C TYR A 45 6.01 -13.03 10.85
N THR A 46 7.22 -13.33 11.29
CA THR A 46 8.23 -14.00 10.47
C THR A 46 7.95 -15.49 10.40
N CYS A 47 8.09 -16.07 9.22
CA CYS A 47 7.79 -17.47 8.98
C CYS A 47 8.84 -18.13 8.09
N GLU A 48 8.87 -19.46 8.14
CA GLU A 48 9.58 -20.28 7.17
C GLU A 48 8.62 -21.30 6.56
N LYS A 49 8.94 -21.76 5.35
CA LYS A 49 8.18 -22.81 4.68
C LYS A 49 8.76 -24.17 5.06
N VAL A 50 8.03 -24.92 5.86
CA VAL A 50 8.35 -26.33 6.18
C VAL A 50 7.32 -27.20 5.47
N GLU A 51 7.78 -28.02 4.53
CA GLU A 51 6.94 -28.79 3.62
C GLU A 51 5.95 -27.88 2.85
N ASP A 52 4.68 -27.88 3.22
CA ASP A 52 3.61 -27.05 2.63
C ASP A 52 2.93 -26.11 3.66
N GLN A 53 3.52 -25.98 4.84
CA GLN A 53 3.00 -25.11 5.91
C GLN A 53 3.95 -23.95 6.22
N TRP A 54 3.35 -22.82 6.56
CA TRP A 54 4.06 -21.63 7.02
C TRP A 54 4.09 -21.63 8.55
N ILE A 55 5.27 -21.86 9.11
CA ILE A 55 5.47 -21.96 10.56
C ILE A 55 6.11 -20.66 11.04
N ALA A 56 5.62 -20.13 12.16
CA ALA A 56 6.19 -18.94 12.76
C ALA A 56 7.58 -19.25 13.34
N VAL A 57 8.56 -18.40 13.02
CA VAL A 57 9.93 -18.52 13.52
C VAL A 57 10.40 -17.17 14.03
N SER A 58 11.16 -17.17 15.12
CA SER A 58 11.72 -15.97 15.74
C SER A 58 13.15 -15.67 15.27
N SER A 59 13.84 -16.67 14.72
CA SER A 59 15.25 -16.60 14.36
C SER A 59 15.53 -17.28 13.02
N PHE A 60 16.48 -16.74 12.26
CA PHE A 60 16.93 -17.28 10.97
C PHE A 60 18.45 -17.46 10.99
N ASN A 61 18.95 -18.45 10.27
CA ASN A 61 20.39 -18.56 10.04
C ASN A 61 20.86 -17.52 9.03
N VAL A 62 22.13 -17.12 9.10
CA VAL A 62 22.75 -16.30 8.04
C VAL A 62 22.55 -16.96 6.67
N GLY A 63 22.04 -16.19 5.71
CA GLY A 63 21.79 -16.65 4.34
C GLY A 63 20.48 -17.43 4.15
N GLN A 64 19.68 -17.60 5.19
CA GLN A 64 18.34 -18.18 5.08
C GLN A 64 17.34 -17.13 4.56
N ASP A 65 16.43 -17.56 3.67
CA ASP A 65 15.35 -16.72 3.18
C ASP A 65 14.41 -16.32 4.33
N ILE A 66 14.16 -15.02 4.46
CA ILE A 66 13.23 -14.48 5.46
C ILE A 66 11.88 -14.23 4.80
N TYR A 67 10.84 -14.87 5.32
CA TYR A 67 9.46 -14.63 4.87
C TYR A 67 8.65 -13.91 5.95
N LEU A 68 7.80 -12.98 5.51
CA LEU A 68 6.80 -12.33 6.35
C LEU A 68 5.44 -12.93 6.04
N CYS A 69 4.81 -13.54 7.03
CA CYS A 69 3.48 -14.11 6.94
C CYS A 69 2.46 -13.26 7.69
N GLY A 70 1.22 -13.31 7.23
CA GLY A 70 0.08 -12.74 7.93
C GLY A 70 -1.14 -12.61 7.02
N ASN A 71 -2.20 -12.05 7.58
CA ASN A 71 -3.47 -11.91 6.88
C ASN A 71 -3.51 -10.56 6.16
N ILE A 72 -3.30 -10.60 4.85
CA ILE A 72 -3.39 -9.45 3.94
C ILE A 72 -4.83 -9.28 3.50
N ARG A 73 -5.44 -8.12 3.79
CA ARG A 73 -6.79 -7.78 3.34
C ARG A 73 -6.78 -6.44 2.63
N LEU A 74 -7.07 -6.46 1.33
CA LEU A 74 -7.37 -5.27 0.56
C LEU A 74 -8.88 -5.00 0.59
N SER A 75 -9.27 -3.72 0.56
CA SER A 75 -10.68 -3.32 0.45
C SER A 75 -11.33 -3.78 -0.87
N ASP A 76 -10.51 -3.97 -1.90
CA ASP A 76 -10.87 -4.62 -3.16
C ASP A 76 -9.95 -5.84 -3.34
N SER A 77 -10.51 -7.04 -3.24
CA SER A 77 -9.78 -8.31 -3.31
C SER A 77 -9.26 -8.66 -4.70
N THR A 78 -9.77 -8.01 -5.75
CA THR A 78 -9.37 -8.25 -7.14
C THR A 78 -8.13 -7.45 -7.55
N GLN A 79 -7.79 -6.44 -6.75
CA GLN A 79 -6.66 -5.56 -7.02
C GLN A 79 -5.38 -6.04 -6.35
N LYS A 80 -4.26 -5.54 -6.88
CA LYS A 80 -2.95 -5.60 -6.24
C LYS A 80 -2.57 -4.21 -5.77
N LYS A 81 -1.83 -4.15 -4.66
CA LYS A 81 -1.32 -2.88 -4.11
C LYS A 81 0.16 -2.99 -3.80
N GLU A 82 0.88 -1.93 -4.08
CA GLU A 82 2.29 -1.81 -3.71
C GLU A 82 2.42 -1.55 -2.20
N ILE A 83 3.29 -2.32 -1.56
CA ILE A 83 3.78 -2.12 -0.20
C ILE A 83 5.29 -1.95 -0.22
N GLN A 84 5.82 -1.32 0.83
CA GLN A 84 7.24 -1.11 1.03
C GLN A 84 7.69 -1.98 2.19
N VAL A 85 8.70 -2.81 1.97
CA VAL A 85 9.37 -3.59 3.00
C VAL A 85 10.69 -2.89 3.31
N ARG A 86 10.90 -2.57 4.58
CA ARG A 86 12.11 -1.90 5.06
C ARG A 86 12.71 -2.73 6.18
N VAL A 87 14.03 -2.86 6.19
CA VAL A 87 14.75 -3.53 7.27
C VAL A 87 15.69 -2.53 7.92
N TYR A 88 15.68 -2.51 9.25
CA TYR A 88 16.55 -1.70 10.08
C TYR A 88 17.38 -2.62 10.97
N GLU A 89 18.64 -2.25 11.21
CA GLU A 89 19.50 -2.93 12.17
C GLU A 89 19.19 -2.45 13.60
N GLY A 90 19.04 -3.38 14.54
CA GLY A 90 18.77 -3.10 15.96
C GLY A 90 17.30 -3.06 16.36
N GLU A 91 17.06 -2.82 17.64
CA GLU A 91 15.71 -2.69 18.22
C GLU A 91 15.26 -1.22 18.20
N ARG A 92 14.11 -0.96 17.56
CA ARG A 92 13.45 0.35 17.36
C ARG A 92 14.02 1.15 16.18
N ALA A 93 13.11 1.59 15.31
CA ALA A 93 13.29 2.52 14.18
C ALA A 93 13.91 3.92 14.48
N PHE A 94 14.70 4.08 15.55
CA PHE A 94 15.53 5.28 15.78
C PHE A 94 16.78 5.32 14.87
N TYR A 95 17.01 4.27 14.10
CA TYR A 95 18.10 4.20 13.12
C TYR A 95 17.74 5.03 11.87
N LYS A 96 18.67 5.91 11.47
CA LYS A 96 18.44 6.94 10.44
C LYS A 96 18.35 6.41 9.01
N HIS A 97 18.72 5.16 8.75
CA HIS A 97 18.75 4.58 7.41
C HIS A 97 18.36 3.11 7.46
N GLU A 98 17.45 2.72 6.57
CA GLU A 98 17.16 1.34 6.26
C GLU A 98 18.37 0.65 5.60
N ILE A 99 18.71 -0.56 6.05
CA ILE A 99 19.75 -1.38 5.44
C ILE A 99 19.23 -2.12 4.20
N PHE A 100 17.91 -2.26 4.09
CA PHE A 100 17.23 -2.85 2.95
C PHE A 100 15.90 -2.16 2.70
N TYR A 101 15.58 -1.98 1.42
CA TYR A 101 14.33 -1.42 0.94
C TYR A 101 13.86 -2.18 -0.30
N ALA A 102 12.60 -2.61 -0.30
CA ALA A 102 11.97 -3.18 -1.48
C ALA A 102 10.50 -2.77 -1.61
N ASN A 103 10.06 -2.55 -2.86
CA ASN A 103 8.65 -2.44 -3.19
C ASN A 103 8.13 -3.81 -3.61
N VAL A 104 7.02 -4.25 -3.03
CA VAL A 104 6.40 -5.54 -3.34
C VAL A 104 4.93 -5.32 -3.68
N MET A 105 4.47 -5.94 -4.76
CA MET A 105 3.05 -5.96 -5.12
C MET A 105 2.35 -7.10 -4.39
N VAL A 106 1.34 -6.78 -3.57
CA VAL A 106 0.58 -7.76 -2.80
C VAL A 106 -0.91 -7.71 -3.12
N SER A 107 -1.57 -8.84 -2.94
CA SER A 107 -2.98 -9.11 -3.12
C SER A 107 -3.55 -9.78 -1.87
N SER A 108 -4.88 -9.86 -1.76
CA SER A 108 -5.52 -10.58 -0.66
C SER A 108 -5.31 -12.10 -0.69
N MET A 109 -4.72 -12.65 -1.76
CA MET A 109 -4.40 -14.08 -1.89
C MET A 109 -2.99 -14.43 -1.43
N ASP A 110 -2.11 -13.43 -1.29
CA ASP A 110 -0.73 -13.66 -0.91
C ASP A 110 -0.64 -14.06 0.56
N LYS A 111 0.08 -15.15 0.82
CA LYS A 111 0.23 -15.74 2.18
C LYS A 111 1.56 -15.37 2.83
N ALA A 112 2.57 -15.07 2.02
CA ALA A 112 3.92 -14.76 2.48
C ALA A 112 4.59 -13.75 1.54
N ILE A 113 5.44 -12.90 2.09
CA ILE A 113 6.26 -11.94 1.36
C ILE A 113 7.73 -12.27 1.62
N LEU A 114 8.50 -12.50 0.57
CA LEU A 114 9.94 -12.74 0.66
C LEU A 114 10.68 -11.42 0.91
N VAL A 115 11.56 -11.41 1.91
CA VAL A 115 12.52 -10.34 2.18
C VAL A 115 13.88 -10.79 1.68
N ASN A 116 14.13 -10.59 0.38
CA ASN A 116 15.35 -11.05 -0.28
C ASN A 116 16.55 -10.15 0.04
N THR A 117 17.14 -10.35 1.22
CA THR A 117 18.29 -9.57 1.70
C THR A 117 19.28 -10.45 2.45
N TYR A 118 20.56 -10.07 2.39
CA TYR A 118 21.63 -10.71 3.15
C TYR A 118 21.88 -9.94 4.43
N LEU A 119 21.56 -10.54 5.57
CA LEU A 119 21.77 -9.97 6.90
C LEU A 119 22.94 -10.65 7.59
N SER A 120 23.76 -9.85 8.28
CA SER A 120 24.77 -10.37 9.20
C SER A 120 24.10 -10.89 10.49
N PRO A 121 24.80 -11.62 11.36
CA PRO A 121 24.25 -11.99 12.66
C PRO A 121 23.88 -10.73 13.47
N GLY A 122 22.67 -10.71 14.03
CA GLY A 122 22.15 -9.55 14.76
C GLY A 122 20.64 -9.54 14.88
N ILE A 123 20.13 -8.52 15.57
CA ILE A 123 18.68 -8.27 15.71
C ILE A 123 18.27 -7.21 14.69
N TYR A 124 17.17 -7.46 13.98
CA TYR A 124 16.66 -6.57 12.96
C TYR A 124 15.17 -6.30 13.15
N GLU A 125 14.74 -5.13 12.70
CA GLU A 125 13.35 -4.73 12.65
C GLU A 125 12.89 -4.66 11.19
N ILE A 126 11.88 -5.45 10.84
CA ILE A 126 11.27 -5.45 9.51
C ILE A 126 9.95 -4.70 9.58
N GLN A 127 9.84 -3.64 8.78
CA GLN A 127 8.69 -2.76 8.72
C GLN A 127 7.98 -2.90 7.37
N ILE A 128 6.65 -3.06 7.39
CA ILE A 128 5.82 -3.03 6.19
C ILE A 128 5.03 -1.74 6.16
N ASN A 129 5.16 -0.97 5.07
CA ASN A 129 4.50 0.32 4.90
C ASN A 129 3.64 0.35 3.63
N SER A 130 2.60 1.17 3.62
CA SER A 130 1.86 1.57 2.41
C SER A 130 1.86 3.10 2.34
N GLY A 131 2.69 3.65 1.44
CA GLY A 131 3.00 5.07 1.43
C GLY A 131 3.63 5.49 2.77
N ARG A 132 3.00 6.42 3.48
CA ARG A 132 3.46 6.91 4.79
C ARG A 132 2.91 6.14 5.99
N ARG A 133 1.99 5.19 5.77
CA ARG A 133 1.35 4.41 6.84
C ARG A 133 2.14 3.14 7.10
N VAL A 134 2.55 2.93 8.35
CA VAL A 134 3.07 1.64 8.83
C VAL A 134 1.89 0.66 8.95
N LEU A 135 2.00 -0.48 8.30
CA LEU A 135 1.02 -1.57 8.33
C LEU A 135 1.35 -2.59 9.43
N GLY A 136 2.63 -2.82 9.71
CA GLY A 136 3.10 -3.72 10.75
C GLY A 136 4.61 -3.69 10.90
N VAL A 137 5.07 -4.20 12.05
CA VAL A 137 6.49 -4.29 12.43
C VAL A 137 6.74 -5.66 13.04
N VAL A 138 7.85 -6.30 12.66
CA VAL A 138 8.29 -7.58 13.24
C VAL A 138 9.77 -7.49 13.57
N GLN A 139 10.15 -8.07 14.69
CA GLN A 139 11.55 -8.25 15.06
C GLN A 139 12.02 -9.64 14.66
N VAL A 140 13.24 -9.72 14.16
CA VAL A 140 13.86 -10.97 13.72
C VAL A 140 15.30 -11.04 14.21
N GLU A 141 15.71 -12.21 14.68
CA GLU A 141 17.10 -12.48 15.04
C GLU A 141 17.77 -13.29 13.94
N VAL A 142 18.97 -12.88 13.52
CA VAL A 142 19.81 -13.63 12.58
C VAL A 142 21.00 -14.19 13.35
N VAL A 143 21.19 -15.50 13.31
CA VAL A 143 22.23 -16.21 14.07
C VAL A 143 23.29 -16.81 13.14
N SER A 144 24.56 -16.79 13.55
CA SER A 144 25.61 -17.57 12.88
C SER A 144 25.55 -19.01 13.39
N GLN A 145 25.57 -19.98 12.47
CA GLN A 145 25.73 -21.40 12.82
C GLN A 145 27.04 -21.68 13.54
#